data_AF-A0A9D6KHS2-F1
#
_entry.id   AF-A0A9D6KHS2-F1
#
_cell.length_a   1.000
_cell.length_b   1.000
_cell.length_c   1.000
_cell.angle_alpha   90.00
_cell.angle_beta   90.00
_cell.angle_gamma   90.00
#
_symmetry.space_group_name_H-M   'P 1'
#
loop_
_entity.id
_entity.type
_entity.pdbx_description
1 polymer ?
#
loop_
_entity_poly.entity_id
_entity_poly.type
_entity_poly.pdbx_seq_one_letter_code
_entity_poly.pdbx_strand_id
1 'polypeptide(L)'
;MLELLPSGSACSRIPVHKPPPERLVSIAKAGWHMGVRGLFGFAIVVAWCASMRPVFAACVNGHPSLEQEYRSSAVVFAGRVGSQEVTPEAGGYADGTTYSVSVEEVLRGAPGKTINLFSENSSGRFPMRAGTSYLIFVYEEQGRSMVNYCGNSGELTEKASALGSLRKIKARDAYAASSRQAILETFREYETLNEEFLISLENGKGKSGKPYSVLREEVEDYAEGPFDNALDAAQTQVCKQSDAEVLRALFRVILATSNSAEEKPAWILGEVFVCQPVLVQRQFKSLPTAKQSSLYGTLVEGFDSAVYGRPQSDEHVVDLRRKLRKLAPEGWQ
;
A
#
# COMPACT_ATOMS: atom_id res chain seq x y z
N MET A 1 -24.99 19.56 42.28
CA MET A 1 -25.01 20.82 41.53
C MET A 1 -24.67 20.45 40.09
N LEU A 2 -25.70 20.19 39.29
CA LEU A 2 -25.60 19.80 37.89
C LEU A 2 -25.40 21.09 37.06
N GLU A 3 -24.30 21.19 36.33
CA GLU A 3 -24.18 22.15 35.23
C GLU A 3 -24.13 21.41 33.89
N LEU A 4 -25.18 21.67 33.12
CA LEU A 4 -25.38 21.30 31.72
C LEU A 4 -24.54 22.22 30.83
N LEU A 5 -23.83 21.67 29.87
CA LEU A 5 -23.30 22.43 28.72
C LEU A 5 -23.76 21.78 27.40
N PRO A 6 -23.95 22.58 26.33
CA PRO A 6 -24.95 22.32 25.32
C PRO A 6 -24.40 21.60 24.08
N SER A 7 -25.27 20.79 23.52
CA SER A 7 -25.24 20.27 22.16
C SER A 7 -25.42 21.39 21.13
N GLY A 8 -24.65 21.36 20.03
CA GLY A 8 -25.07 22.03 18.80
C GLY A 8 -23.92 22.49 17.91
N SER A 9 -23.43 21.60 17.05
CA SER A 9 -22.72 22.01 15.83
C SER A 9 -23.58 21.63 14.62
N ALA A 10 -24.09 22.66 13.95
CA ALA A 10 -24.94 22.60 12.80
C ALA A 10 -24.19 22.03 11.59
N CYS A 11 -24.80 21.02 10.95
CA CYS A 11 -24.36 20.47 9.69
C CYS A 11 -24.86 21.37 8.56
N SER A 12 -23.98 22.22 8.01
CA SER A 12 -24.28 23.07 6.86
C SER A 12 -24.52 22.21 5.61
N ARG A 13 -25.75 22.28 5.09
CA ARG A 13 -26.14 21.63 3.82
C ARG A 13 -25.43 22.32 2.66
N ILE A 14 -24.64 21.55 1.92
CA ILE A 14 -24.09 21.96 0.62
C ILE A 14 -25.24 21.97 -0.40
N PRO A 15 -25.46 23.06 -1.17
CA PRO A 15 -26.46 23.09 -2.22
C PRO A 15 -26.06 22.16 -3.37
N VAL A 16 -26.96 21.24 -3.73
CA VAL A 16 -26.84 20.37 -4.90
C VAL A 16 -27.04 21.20 -6.17
N HIS A 17 -25.98 21.38 -6.94
CA HIS A 17 -26.03 22.01 -8.25
C HIS A 17 -26.73 21.07 -9.25
N LYS A 18 -27.91 21.43 -9.73
CA LYS A 18 -28.56 20.76 -10.88
C LYS A 18 -27.76 21.04 -12.16
N PRO A 19 -27.44 20.02 -12.98
CA PRO A 19 -26.88 20.25 -14.30
C PRO A 19 -27.93 20.86 -15.25
N PRO A 20 -27.51 21.70 -16.21
CA PRO A 20 -28.40 22.30 -17.20
C PRO A 20 -28.93 21.24 -18.20
N PRO A 21 -30.11 21.48 -18.80
CA PRO A 21 -30.71 20.56 -19.76
C PRO A 21 -29.90 20.48 -21.05
N GLU A 22 -29.72 19.26 -21.54
CA GLU A 22 -29.08 18.92 -22.82
C GLU A 22 -29.80 19.63 -23.99
N ARG A 23 -29.02 20.35 -24.80
CA ARG A 23 -29.45 20.84 -26.11
C ARG A 23 -29.45 19.67 -27.09
N LEU A 24 -30.64 19.21 -27.46
CA LEU A 24 -30.88 18.39 -28.65
C LEU A 24 -30.47 19.17 -29.90
N VAL A 25 -29.35 18.79 -30.50
CA VAL A 25 -28.97 19.24 -31.85
C VAL A 25 -29.62 18.29 -32.85
N SER A 26 -30.71 18.76 -33.44
CA SER A 26 -31.27 18.24 -34.69
C SER A 26 -30.47 18.79 -35.86
N ILE A 27 -29.80 17.93 -36.65
CA ILE A 27 -29.28 18.32 -37.96
C ILE A 27 -29.66 17.25 -39.00
N ALA A 28 -30.67 17.65 -39.78
CA ALA A 28 -30.84 17.52 -41.23
C ALA A 28 -30.45 16.20 -41.93
N LYS A 29 -31.49 15.53 -42.41
CA LYS A 29 -31.48 14.65 -43.59
C LYS A 29 -31.06 15.46 -44.82
N ALA A 30 -29.92 15.15 -45.40
CA ALA A 30 -29.60 15.52 -46.79
C ALA A 30 -29.87 14.30 -47.67
N GLY A 31 -30.94 14.39 -48.45
CA GLY A 31 -31.26 13.41 -49.49
C GLY A 31 -30.37 13.64 -50.72
N TRP A 32 -29.76 12.56 -51.21
CA TRP A 32 -29.14 12.51 -52.53
C TRP A 32 -29.81 11.43 -53.36
N HIS A 33 -30.50 11.88 -54.41
CA HIS A 33 -31.09 11.06 -55.44
C HIS A 33 -30.10 10.84 -56.58
N MET A 34 -30.03 9.57 -57.00
CA MET A 34 -29.85 9.04 -58.36
C MET A 34 -28.51 9.22 -59.10
N GLY A 35 -27.96 8.06 -59.45
CA GLY A 35 -27.01 7.86 -60.55
C GLY A 35 -26.91 6.38 -60.90
N VAL A 36 -28.02 5.77 -61.33
CA VAL A 36 -28.02 4.41 -61.91
C VAL A 36 -27.46 4.50 -63.33
N ARG A 37 -26.27 3.93 -63.56
CA ARG A 37 -25.81 3.36 -64.84
C ARG A 37 -24.41 2.76 -64.65
N GLY A 38 -24.29 1.44 -64.75
CA GLY A 38 -22.99 0.75 -64.73
C GLY A 38 -23.04 -0.66 -64.16
N LEU A 39 -23.96 -1.49 -64.66
CA LEU A 39 -23.88 -2.95 -64.52
C LEU A 39 -22.78 -3.45 -65.47
N PHE A 40 -21.84 -4.24 -64.91
CA PHE A 40 -21.20 -5.45 -65.45
C PHE A 40 -19.71 -5.50 -65.10
N GLY A 41 -19.38 -6.33 -64.10
CA GLY A 41 -18.04 -6.94 -64.00
C GLY A 41 -17.26 -6.74 -62.70
N PHE A 42 -17.80 -7.05 -61.52
CA PHE A 42 -16.99 -7.26 -60.30
C PHE A 42 -17.78 -8.07 -59.24
N ALA A 43 -18.15 -9.32 -59.56
CA ALA A 43 -18.97 -10.17 -58.69
C ALA A 43 -18.20 -11.30 -57.98
N ILE A 44 -16.86 -11.28 -57.93
CA ILE A 44 -16.05 -12.33 -57.28
C ILE A 44 -14.83 -11.73 -56.56
N VAL A 45 -15.00 -10.83 -55.58
CA VAL A 45 -13.94 -10.49 -54.59
C VAL A 45 -14.49 -10.12 -53.19
N VAL A 46 -15.78 -9.78 -53.04
CA VAL A 46 -16.32 -9.26 -51.77
C VAL A 46 -16.65 -10.34 -50.72
N ALA A 47 -16.51 -11.63 -51.04
CA ALA A 47 -16.90 -12.74 -50.15
C ALA A 47 -15.78 -13.31 -49.26
N TRP A 48 -14.59 -12.69 -49.18
CA TRP A 48 -13.43 -13.24 -48.44
C TRP A 48 -12.96 -12.44 -47.22
N CYS A 49 -13.57 -11.28 -46.90
CA CYS A 49 -13.22 -10.52 -45.69
C CYS A 49 -14.12 -10.78 -44.48
N ALA A 50 -15.22 -11.54 -44.62
CA ALA A 50 -16.20 -11.71 -43.54
C ALA A 50 -15.95 -12.89 -42.59
N SER A 51 -14.85 -13.63 -42.73
CA SER A 51 -14.56 -14.84 -41.94
C SER A 51 -13.35 -14.74 -41.01
N MET A 52 -12.76 -13.55 -40.82
CA MET A 52 -11.74 -13.36 -39.79
C MET A 52 -12.41 -13.43 -38.41
N ARG A 53 -12.46 -14.64 -37.85
CA ARG A 53 -12.86 -14.83 -36.45
C ARG A 53 -11.84 -14.09 -35.57
N PRO A 54 -12.29 -13.24 -34.63
CA PRO A 54 -11.39 -12.66 -33.64
C PRO A 54 -10.64 -13.80 -32.94
N VAL A 55 -9.31 -13.78 -33.05
CA VAL A 55 -8.44 -14.67 -32.27
C VAL A 55 -8.43 -14.13 -30.86
N PHE A 56 -9.31 -14.64 -30.01
CA PHE A 56 -9.29 -14.34 -28.58
C PHE A 56 -8.12 -15.09 -27.94
N ALA A 57 -7.34 -14.39 -27.09
CA ALA A 57 -6.38 -15.06 -26.22
C ALA A 57 -7.12 -16.11 -25.38
N ALA A 58 -6.61 -17.33 -25.35
CA ALA A 58 -7.21 -18.43 -24.60
C ALA A 58 -6.81 -18.31 -23.13
N CYS A 59 -7.59 -17.57 -22.34
CA CYS A 59 -7.40 -17.49 -20.89
C CYS A 59 -8.07 -18.70 -20.23
N VAL A 60 -7.27 -19.74 -19.95
CA VAL A 60 -7.75 -21.03 -19.44
C VAL A 60 -8.53 -20.90 -18.12
N ASN A 61 -8.16 -19.93 -17.29
CA ASN A 61 -8.80 -19.66 -15.99
C ASN A 61 -9.81 -18.50 -16.04
N GLY A 62 -10.19 -18.05 -17.24
CA GLY A 62 -10.98 -16.84 -17.43
C GLY A 62 -10.19 -15.56 -17.10
N HIS A 63 -10.90 -14.43 -17.04
CA HIS A 63 -10.35 -13.16 -16.59
C HIS A 63 -10.63 -12.97 -15.09
N PRO A 64 -9.60 -12.82 -14.24
CA PRO A 64 -9.81 -12.58 -12.82
C PRO A 64 -10.52 -11.24 -12.60
N SER A 65 -11.30 -11.15 -11.53
CA SER A 65 -11.82 -9.85 -11.10
C SER A 65 -10.67 -8.93 -10.69
N LEU A 66 -10.87 -7.61 -10.84
CA LEU A 66 -9.86 -6.61 -10.51
C LEU A 66 -9.35 -6.75 -9.07
N GLU A 67 -10.24 -7.02 -8.12
CA GLU A 67 -9.90 -7.18 -6.71
C GLU A 67 -9.16 -8.49 -6.44
N GLN A 68 -9.56 -9.58 -7.09
CA GLN A 68 -8.86 -10.86 -6.98
C GLN A 68 -7.42 -10.75 -7.49
N GLU A 69 -7.23 -10.21 -8.69
CA GLU A 69 -5.90 -10.06 -9.28
C GLU A 69 -5.04 -9.10 -8.47
N TYR A 70 -5.60 -7.97 -8.03
CA TYR A 70 -4.89 -7.04 -7.16
C TYR A 70 -4.35 -7.71 -5.91
N ARG A 71 -5.13 -8.59 -5.27
CA ARG A 71 -4.69 -9.30 -4.06
C ARG A 71 -3.65 -10.38 -4.33
N SER A 72 -3.75 -11.08 -5.47
CA SER A 72 -2.81 -12.16 -5.82
C SER A 72 -1.52 -11.68 -6.47
N SER A 73 -1.49 -10.45 -7.00
CA SER A 73 -0.29 -9.88 -7.61
C SER A 73 0.78 -9.54 -6.57
N ALA A 74 2.04 -9.78 -6.94
CA ALA A 74 3.21 -9.38 -6.17
C ALA A 74 3.33 -7.84 -6.15
N VAL A 75 3.16 -7.22 -7.32
CA VAL A 75 3.20 -5.76 -7.49
C VAL A 75 2.05 -5.33 -8.40
N VAL A 76 1.44 -4.19 -8.10
CA VAL A 76 0.49 -3.53 -9.01
C VAL A 76 0.89 -2.07 -9.13
N PHE A 77 1.06 -1.57 -10.34
CA PHE A 77 1.50 -0.20 -10.57
C PHE A 77 1.02 0.36 -11.91
N ALA A 78 0.98 1.69 -12.01
CA ALA A 78 0.94 2.39 -13.27
C ALA A 78 2.37 2.82 -13.64
N GLY A 79 2.80 2.56 -14.87
CA GLY A 79 4.15 2.87 -15.31
C GLY A 79 4.28 3.01 -16.82
N ARG A 80 5.43 3.52 -17.27
CA ARG A 80 5.72 3.79 -18.67
C ARG A 80 6.83 2.89 -19.18
N VAL A 81 6.60 2.25 -20.32
CA VAL A 81 7.61 1.38 -20.94
C VAL A 81 8.72 2.23 -21.54
N GLY A 82 9.96 2.01 -21.11
CA GLY A 82 11.14 2.68 -21.65
C GLY A 82 11.70 1.96 -22.88
N SER A 83 12.07 0.69 -22.69
CA SER A 83 12.66 -0.17 -23.74
C SER A 83 12.06 -1.57 -23.73
N GLN A 84 12.26 -2.29 -24.83
CA GLN A 84 11.89 -3.69 -24.98
C GLN A 84 13.06 -4.45 -25.62
N GLU A 85 13.28 -5.69 -25.19
CA GLU A 85 14.33 -6.58 -25.69
C GLU A 85 13.72 -7.97 -25.91
N VAL A 86 13.86 -8.50 -27.13
CA VAL A 86 13.44 -9.88 -27.43
C VAL A 86 14.41 -10.82 -26.75
N THR A 87 13.90 -11.71 -25.91
CA THR A 87 14.73 -12.71 -25.23
C THR A 87 14.90 -13.92 -26.17
N PRO A 88 16.11 -14.18 -26.68
CA PRO A 88 16.35 -15.31 -27.56
C PRO A 88 16.32 -16.63 -26.79
N GLU A 89 15.69 -17.65 -27.37
CA GLU A 89 15.69 -19.02 -26.83
C GLU A 89 16.87 -19.83 -27.39
N ALA A 90 17.26 -20.87 -26.65
CA ALA A 90 18.04 -21.99 -27.19
C ALA A 90 17.23 -22.80 -28.20
N GLY A 91 17.29 -22.44 -29.48
CA GLY A 91 16.58 -23.17 -30.55
C GLY A 91 16.12 -22.33 -31.73
N GLY A 92 16.39 -21.03 -31.74
CA GLY A 92 16.05 -20.14 -32.85
C GLY A 92 14.63 -19.54 -32.80
N TYR A 93 13.87 -19.83 -31.75
CA TYR A 93 12.65 -19.11 -31.41
C TYR A 93 12.94 -18.05 -30.32
N ALA A 94 12.00 -17.14 -30.10
CA ALA A 94 12.09 -16.18 -29.01
C ALA A 94 11.23 -16.67 -27.84
N ASP A 95 11.83 -16.73 -26.64
CA ASP A 95 11.13 -17.09 -25.41
C ASP A 95 10.08 -16.05 -25.03
N GLY A 96 10.32 -14.79 -25.37
CA GLY A 96 9.47 -13.68 -24.99
C GLY A 96 10.09 -12.32 -25.23
N THR A 97 9.53 -11.32 -24.59
CA THR A 97 10.02 -9.94 -24.61
C THR A 97 10.17 -9.44 -23.19
N THR A 98 11.35 -8.93 -22.86
CA THR A 98 11.62 -8.24 -21.60
C THR A 98 11.43 -6.75 -21.81
N TYR A 99 10.66 -6.11 -20.93
CA TYR A 99 10.39 -4.68 -20.96
C TYR A 99 10.99 -4.00 -19.75
N SER A 100 11.68 -2.88 -19.95
CA SER A 100 12.10 -2.01 -18.85
C SER A 100 11.05 -0.93 -18.65
N VAL A 101 10.41 -0.89 -17.47
CA VAL A 101 9.26 -0.02 -17.19
C VAL A 101 9.58 0.91 -16.02
N SER A 102 9.43 2.22 -16.23
CA SER A 102 9.53 3.21 -15.15
C SER A 102 8.22 3.26 -14.37
N VAL A 103 8.30 3.10 -13.05
CA VAL A 103 7.14 3.11 -12.15
C VAL A 103 6.70 4.56 -11.90
N GLU A 104 5.48 4.90 -12.29
CA GLU A 104 4.89 6.24 -12.13
C GLU A 104 4.01 6.33 -10.87
N GLU A 105 3.24 5.27 -10.57
CA GLU A 105 2.41 5.17 -9.37
C GLU A 105 2.35 3.73 -8.87
N VAL A 106 2.74 3.50 -7.62
CA VAL A 106 2.60 2.18 -6.97
C VAL A 106 1.22 2.05 -6.37
N LEU A 107 0.50 0.98 -6.73
CA LEU A 107 -0.81 0.65 -6.19
C LEU A 107 -0.72 -0.44 -5.12
N ARG A 108 0.20 -1.40 -5.29
CA ARG A 108 0.52 -2.49 -4.36
C ARG A 108 1.98 -2.91 -4.48
N GLY A 109 2.57 -3.35 -3.38
CA GLY A 109 3.97 -3.79 -3.31
C GLY A 109 4.93 -2.61 -3.14
N ALA A 110 6.23 -2.88 -3.23
CA ALA A 110 7.28 -1.88 -3.14
C ALA A 110 8.31 -2.05 -4.27
N PRO A 111 7.92 -1.87 -5.55
CA PRO A 111 8.86 -1.99 -6.64
C PRO A 111 9.88 -0.85 -6.60
N GLY A 112 11.06 -1.09 -7.18
CA GLY A 112 12.02 -0.02 -7.47
C GLY A 112 11.46 1.01 -8.46
N LYS A 113 12.25 2.07 -8.73
CA LYS A 113 11.86 3.13 -9.70
C LYS A 113 11.69 2.59 -11.12
N THR A 114 12.38 1.50 -11.45
CA THR A 114 12.30 0.78 -12.71
C THR A 114 12.17 -0.69 -12.40
N ILE A 115 11.37 -1.41 -13.18
CA ILE A 115 11.21 -2.86 -13.09
C ILE A 115 11.35 -3.48 -14.48
N ASN A 116 12.00 -4.64 -14.54
CA ASN A 116 12.09 -5.44 -15.76
C ASN A 116 10.97 -6.49 -15.74
N LEU A 117 10.10 -6.45 -16.74
CA LEU A 117 8.95 -7.35 -16.85
C LEU A 117 9.13 -8.28 -18.04
N PHE A 118 8.92 -9.57 -17.85
CA PHE A 118 8.93 -10.54 -18.94
C PHE A 118 7.50 -10.88 -19.39
N SER A 119 7.27 -10.79 -20.70
CA SER A 119 6.12 -11.37 -21.36
C SER A 119 6.59 -12.57 -22.17
N GLU A 120 6.14 -13.75 -21.79
CA GLU A 120 6.36 -14.98 -22.56
C GLU A 120 5.77 -14.87 -23.97
N ASN A 121 6.41 -15.50 -24.95
CA ASN A 121 5.93 -15.63 -26.31
C ASN A 121 4.88 -16.75 -26.46
N SER A 122 3.83 -16.70 -25.63
CA SER A 122 2.72 -17.65 -25.64
C SER A 122 1.42 -16.98 -26.11
N SER A 123 0.31 -17.71 -26.08
CA SER A 123 -1.02 -17.15 -26.34
C SER A 123 -1.44 -16.10 -25.30
N GLY A 124 -0.79 -16.07 -24.14
CA GLY A 124 -0.97 -15.07 -23.09
C GLY A 124 -0.08 -13.84 -23.21
N ARG A 125 0.71 -13.71 -24.30
CA ARG A 125 1.65 -12.59 -24.48
C ARG A 125 0.99 -11.22 -24.31
N PHE A 126 1.69 -10.32 -23.66
CA PHE A 126 1.26 -8.94 -23.43
C PHE A 126 2.19 -7.97 -24.19
N PRO A 127 1.88 -7.66 -25.46
CA PRO A 127 2.69 -6.73 -26.24
C PRO A 127 2.53 -5.31 -25.68
N MET A 128 3.63 -4.69 -25.27
CA MET A 128 3.64 -3.31 -24.80
C MET A 128 4.47 -2.42 -25.73
N ARG A 129 4.09 -1.14 -25.81
CA ARG A 129 4.73 -0.15 -26.68
C ARG A 129 5.65 0.77 -25.88
N ALA A 130 6.90 0.92 -26.32
CA ALA A 130 7.81 1.90 -25.75
C ALA A 130 7.19 3.32 -25.77
N GLY A 131 7.41 4.08 -24.70
CA GLY A 131 6.86 5.41 -24.46
C GLY A 131 5.40 5.44 -23.97
N THR A 132 4.70 4.30 -23.96
CA THR A 132 3.29 4.20 -23.56
C THR A 132 3.16 3.82 -22.08
N SER A 133 2.17 4.41 -21.40
CA SER A 133 1.88 4.09 -20.00
C SER A 133 0.83 2.99 -19.87
N TYR A 134 1.06 2.06 -18.95
CA TYR A 134 0.23 0.88 -18.70
C TYR A 134 -0.14 0.79 -17.21
N LEU A 135 -1.32 0.23 -16.93
CA LEU A 135 -1.62 -0.39 -15.65
C LEU A 135 -1.10 -1.83 -15.72
N ILE A 136 -0.29 -2.23 -14.75
CA ILE A 136 0.43 -3.51 -14.77
C ILE A 136 0.18 -4.25 -13.47
N PHE A 137 -0.24 -5.50 -13.61
CA PHE A 137 -0.31 -6.51 -12.56
C PHE A 137 0.83 -7.50 -12.75
N VAL A 138 1.74 -7.55 -11.78
CA VAL A 138 2.93 -8.39 -11.83
C VAL A 138 2.69 -9.64 -11.00
N TYR A 139 3.06 -10.79 -11.56
CA TYR A 139 3.18 -12.04 -10.85
C TYR A 139 4.61 -12.55 -10.96
N GLU A 140 5.03 -13.39 -10.02
CA GLU A 140 6.37 -13.97 -10.02
C GLU A 140 6.29 -15.42 -10.50
N GLU A 141 7.13 -15.79 -11.46
CA GLU A 141 7.26 -17.16 -11.94
C GLU A 141 8.72 -17.46 -12.23
N GLN A 142 9.24 -18.53 -11.63
CA GLN A 142 10.65 -18.94 -11.78
C GLN A 142 11.65 -17.82 -11.48
N GLY A 143 11.35 -16.96 -10.48
CA GLY A 143 12.20 -15.83 -10.09
C GLY A 143 12.19 -14.65 -11.07
N ARG A 144 11.22 -14.59 -11.98
CA ARG A 144 11.03 -13.48 -12.92
C ARG A 144 9.72 -12.76 -12.63
N SER A 145 9.78 -11.43 -12.69
CA SER A 145 8.59 -10.59 -12.73
C SER A 145 7.92 -10.68 -14.10
N MET A 146 6.72 -11.23 -14.12
CA MET A 146 5.97 -11.56 -15.32
C MET A 146 4.78 -10.62 -15.53
N VAL A 147 4.37 -10.47 -16.78
CA VAL A 147 3.11 -9.84 -17.17
C VAL A 147 2.45 -10.63 -18.30
N ASN A 148 1.11 -10.74 -18.25
CA ASN A 148 0.34 -11.41 -19.29
C ASN A 148 -0.93 -10.64 -19.67
N TYR A 149 -1.54 -11.03 -20.78
CA TYR A 149 -2.76 -10.41 -21.32
C TYR A 149 -4.05 -10.93 -20.66
N CYS A 150 -3.98 -12.03 -19.91
CA CYS A 150 -5.17 -12.67 -19.33
C CYS A 150 -5.71 -12.00 -18.06
N GLY A 151 -5.12 -10.89 -17.64
CA GLY A 151 -5.51 -10.14 -16.46
C GLY A 151 -6.13 -8.77 -16.74
N ASN A 152 -5.96 -7.87 -15.78
CA ASN A 152 -6.42 -6.49 -15.80
C ASN A 152 -5.34 -5.51 -16.29
N SER A 153 -4.14 -6.00 -16.61
CA SER A 153 -3.08 -5.22 -17.28
C SER A 153 -3.57 -4.64 -18.61
N GLY A 154 -3.12 -3.42 -18.95
CA GLY A 154 -3.52 -2.75 -20.19
C GLY A 154 -3.03 -1.31 -20.27
N GLU A 155 -3.17 -0.68 -21.44
CA GLU A 155 -2.82 0.73 -21.62
C GLU A 155 -3.65 1.61 -20.68
N LEU A 156 -3.02 2.61 -20.05
CA LEU A 156 -3.69 3.44 -19.04
C LEU A 156 -4.91 4.16 -19.59
N THR A 157 -4.89 4.55 -20.86
CA THR A 157 -6.04 5.19 -21.54
C THR A 157 -7.27 4.28 -21.55
N GLU A 158 -7.07 2.97 -21.69
CA GLU A 158 -8.14 1.96 -21.70
C GLU A 158 -8.51 1.53 -20.28
N LYS A 159 -7.54 1.54 -19.37
CA LYS A 159 -7.68 1.07 -17.98
C LYS A 159 -7.95 2.19 -16.97
N ALA A 160 -8.30 3.40 -17.40
CA ALA A 160 -8.54 4.54 -16.50
C ALA A 160 -9.59 4.24 -15.40
N SER A 161 -10.67 3.54 -15.75
CA SER A 161 -11.70 3.12 -14.77
C SER A 161 -11.17 2.07 -13.78
N ALA A 162 -10.37 1.11 -14.26
CA ALA A 162 -9.73 0.11 -13.41
C ALA A 162 -8.74 0.77 -12.45
N LEU A 163 -7.89 1.69 -12.94
CA LEU A 163 -6.97 2.47 -12.11
C LEU A 163 -7.71 3.25 -11.01
N GLY A 164 -8.82 3.92 -11.35
CA GLY A 164 -9.66 4.61 -10.37
C GLY A 164 -10.23 3.67 -9.30
N SER A 165 -10.59 2.44 -9.67
CA SER A 165 -11.09 1.41 -8.74
C SER A 165 -9.98 0.85 -7.86
N LEU A 166 -8.78 0.61 -8.41
CA LEU A 166 -7.61 0.17 -7.66
C LEU A 166 -7.17 1.20 -6.62
N ARG A 167 -7.20 2.49 -6.95
CA ARG A 167 -6.92 3.55 -5.97
C ARG A 167 -7.90 3.50 -4.79
N LYS A 168 -9.17 3.15 -5.02
CA LYS A 168 -10.15 2.95 -3.94
C LYS A 168 -9.86 1.67 -3.14
N ILE A 169 -9.49 0.57 -3.79
CA ILE A 169 -9.08 -0.67 -3.12
C ILE A 169 -7.85 -0.40 -2.25
N LYS A 170 -6.81 0.22 -2.79
CA LYS A 170 -5.61 0.66 -2.05
C LYS A 170 -5.98 1.53 -0.85
N ALA A 171 -6.85 2.51 -1.03
CA ALA A 171 -7.29 3.38 0.07
C ALA A 171 -8.06 2.62 1.15
N ARG A 172 -8.93 1.68 0.76
CA ARG A 172 -9.68 0.83 1.69
C ARG A 172 -8.77 -0.14 2.43
N ASP A 173 -7.80 -0.74 1.74
CA ASP A 173 -6.84 -1.66 2.34
C ASP A 173 -5.89 -0.90 3.28
N ALA A 174 -5.45 0.29 2.90
CA ALA A 174 -4.73 1.21 3.79
C ALA A 174 -5.60 1.60 5.00
N TYR A 175 -6.89 1.88 4.79
CA TYR A 175 -7.81 2.15 5.90
C TYR A 175 -7.97 0.94 6.82
N ALA A 176 -8.13 -0.27 6.27
CA ALA A 176 -8.26 -1.51 7.01
C ALA A 176 -6.98 -1.82 7.80
N ALA A 177 -5.81 -1.68 7.19
CA ALA A 177 -4.51 -1.79 7.84
C ALA A 177 -4.35 -0.72 8.93
N SER A 178 -4.88 0.49 8.72
CA SER A 178 -4.91 1.56 9.72
C SER A 178 -6.04 1.42 10.74
N SER A 179 -6.89 0.40 10.63
CA SER A 179 -7.97 0.23 11.57
C SER A 179 -7.39 -0.07 12.94
N ARG A 180 -8.02 0.50 13.96
CA ARG A 180 -7.66 0.27 15.36
C ARG A 180 -7.43 -1.21 15.68
N GLN A 181 -8.29 -2.09 15.19
CA GLN A 181 -8.19 -3.53 15.45
C GLN A 181 -6.98 -4.16 14.75
N ALA A 182 -6.72 -3.79 13.49
CA ALA A 182 -5.56 -4.29 12.75
C ALA A 182 -4.25 -3.88 13.43
N ILE A 183 -4.13 -2.62 13.87
CA ILE A 183 -2.95 -2.14 14.62
C ILE A 183 -2.73 -3.00 15.88
N LEU A 184 -3.80 -3.23 16.66
CA LEU A 184 -3.72 -4.01 17.89
C LEU A 184 -3.37 -5.48 17.65
N GLU A 185 -3.84 -6.06 16.55
CA GLU A 185 -3.54 -7.43 16.15
C GLU A 185 -2.09 -7.57 15.68
N THR A 186 -1.63 -6.68 14.80
CA THR A 186 -0.23 -6.65 14.33
C THR A 186 0.76 -6.49 15.49
N PHE A 187 0.48 -5.61 16.45
CA PHE A 187 1.35 -5.49 17.63
C PHE A 187 1.39 -6.78 18.46
N ARG A 188 0.27 -7.47 18.65
CA ARG A 188 0.24 -8.75 19.39
C ARG A 188 0.95 -9.87 18.65
N GLU A 189 0.81 -9.92 17.33
CA GLU A 189 1.50 -10.90 16.50
C GLU A 189 3.02 -10.68 16.56
N TYR A 190 3.48 -9.44 16.46
CA TYR A 190 4.90 -9.12 16.59
C TYR A 190 5.44 -9.41 18.00
N GLU A 191 4.67 -9.11 19.06
CA GLU A 191 4.99 -9.51 20.44
C GLU A 191 5.20 -11.04 20.55
N THR A 192 4.30 -11.83 19.92
CA THR A 192 4.37 -13.30 19.92
C THR A 192 5.56 -13.81 19.13
N LEU A 193 5.82 -13.24 17.95
CA LEU A 193 6.91 -13.63 17.08
C LEU A 193 8.28 -13.33 17.71
N ASN A 194 8.43 -12.18 18.38
CA ASN A 194 9.64 -11.86 19.14
C ASN A 194 9.83 -12.80 20.34
N GLU A 195 8.75 -13.21 21.04
CA GLU A 195 8.84 -14.20 22.12
C GLU A 195 9.31 -15.57 21.58
N GLU A 196 8.76 -16.03 20.47
CA GLU A 196 9.19 -17.26 19.79
C GLU A 196 10.68 -17.21 19.42
N PHE A 197 11.10 -16.09 18.85
CA PHE A 197 12.49 -15.84 18.48
C PHE A 197 13.43 -15.89 19.69
N LEU A 198 13.09 -15.19 20.78
CA LEU A 198 13.89 -15.19 22.01
C LEU A 198 14.04 -16.60 22.61
N ILE A 199 12.96 -17.38 22.63
CA ILE A 199 12.99 -18.77 23.12
C ILE A 199 13.87 -19.65 22.23
N SER A 200 13.90 -19.38 20.93
CA SER A 200 14.75 -20.10 19.99
C SER A 200 16.24 -19.84 20.19
N LEU A 201 16.63 -18.70 20.77
CA LEU A 201 18.03 -18.42 21.11
C LEU A 201 18.54 -19.35 22.23
N GLU A 202 17.68 -19.67 23.19
CA GLU A 202 18.04 -20.53 24.33
C GLU A 202 17.98 -22.02 23.96
N ASN A 203 16.97 -22.41 23.17
CA ASN A 203 16.62 -23.83 22.95
C ASN A 203 16.92 -24.34 21.53
N GLY A 204 17.41 -23.47 20.64
CA GLY A 204 17.58 -23.74 19.21
C GLY A 204 16.27 -23.76 18.40
N LYS A 205 15.10 -23.76 19.08
CA LYS A 205 13.75 -23.75 18.49
C LYS A 205 12.79 -22.90 19.32
N GLY A 206 11.84 -22.23 18.66
CA GLY A 206 10.73 -21.54 19.34
C GLY A 206 9.70 -22.51 19.93
N LYS A 207 8.67 -21.99 20.62
CA LYS A 207 7.58 -22.82 21.16
C LYS A 207 6.80 -23.51 20.03
N SER A 208 6.73 -22.89 18.86
CA SER A 208 6.18 -23.44 17.62
C SER A 208 7.00 -24.61 17.03
N GLY A 209 8.20 -24.87 17.56
CA GLY A 209 9.12 -25.88 17.04
C GLY A 209 9.93 -25.44 15.82
N LYS A 210 9.70 -24.21 15.33
CA LYS A 210 10.50 -23.61 14.25
C LYS A 210 11.95 -23.38 14.70
N PRO A 211 12.95 -23.64 13.85
CA PRO A 211 14.35 -23.38 14.19
C PRO A 211 14.63 -21.87 14.21
N TYR A 212 15.68 -21.47 14.93
CA TYR A 212 16.14 -20.08 15.03
C TYR A 212 16.24 -19.36 13.68
N SER A 213 16.84 -20.00 12.66
CA SER A 213 17.05 -19.36 11.35
C SER A 213 15.75 -18.93 10.67
N VAL A 214 14.69 -19.73 10.81
CA VAL A 214 13.37 -19.43 10.24
C VAL A 214 12.69 -18.32 11.03
N LEU A 215 12.73 -18.39 12.37
CA LEU A 215 12.13 -17.35 13.21
C LEU A 215 12.82 -16.00 13.05
N ARG A 216 14.13 -15.99 12.81
CA ARG A 216 14.88 -14.77 12.51
C ARG A 216 14.36 -14.10 11.24
N GLU A 217 14.27 -14.87 10.14
CA GLU A 217 13.77 -14.39 8.85
C GLU A 217 12.33 -13.88 8.99
N GLU A 218 11.46 -14.62 9.68
CA GLU A 218 10.07 -14.20 9.92
C GLU A 218 9.99 -12.89 10.73
N VAL A 219 10.82 -12.72 11.77
CA VAL A 219 10.86 -11.48 12.57
C VAL A 219 11.31 -10.31 11.70
N GLU A 220 12.38 -10.49 10.91
CA GLU A 220 12.93 -9.44 10.03
C GLU A 220 11.89 -9.03 8.98
N ASP A 221 11.29 -10.00 8.27
CA ASP A 221 10.24 -9.76 7.27
C ASP A 221 9.00 -9.08 7.88
N TYR A 222 8.59 -9.52 9.08
CA TYR A 222 7.42 -8.95 9.75
C TYR A 222 7.68 -7.52 10.25
N ALA A 223 8.90 -7.27 10.74
CA ALA A 223 9.35 -5.96 11.19
C ALA A 223 9.33 -4.94 10.05
N GLU A 224 9.94 -5.28 8.90
CA GLU A 224 10.03 -4.41 7.72
C GLU A 224 8.70 -4.26 6.96
N GLY A 225 7.75 -5.16 7.18
CA GLY A 225 6.47 -5.18 6.49
C GLY A 225 5.28 -4.75 7.37
N PRO A 226 4.46 -5.68 7.88
CA PRO A 226 3.24 -5.35 8.63
C PRO A 226 3.47 -4.46 9.84
N PHE A 227 4.52 -4.71 10.63
CA PHE A 227 4.78 -3.97 11.86
C PHE A 227 5.12 -2.51 11.59
N ASP A 228 6.01 -2.25 10.62
CA ASP A 228 6.38 -0.91 10.18
C ASP A 228 5.16 -0.05 9.82
N ASN A 229 4.23 -0.63 9.05
CA ASN A 229 2.97 0.01 8.65
C ASN A 229 2.03 0.26 9.84
N ALA A 230 1.95 -0.69 10.78
CA ALA A 230 1.12 -0.57 11.97
C ALA A 230 1.64 0.51 12.92
N LEU A 231 2.95 0.75 12.99
CA LEU A 231 3.54 1.84 13.76
C LEU A 231 3.09 3.22 13.23
N ASP A 232 3.17 3.44 11.92
CA ASP A 232 2.73 4.70 11.28
C ASP A 232 1.22 4.94 11.46
N ALA A 233 0.45 3.85 11.32
CA ALA A 233 -0.98 3.89 11.59
C ALA A 233 -1.29 4.18 13.06
N ALA A 234 -0.55 3.59 14.00
CA ALA A 234 -0.69 3.83 15.43
C ALA A 234 -0.42 5.29 15.78
N GLN A 235 0.65 5.88 15.23
CA GLN A 235 0.95 7.30 15.38
C GLN A 235 -0.24 8.16 14.94
N THR A 236 -0.72 7.92 13.72
CA THR A 236 -1.86 8.66 13.14
C THR A 236 -3.11 8.52 14.00
N GLN A 237 -3.42 7.30 14.42
CA GLN A 237 -4.59 6.95 15.23
C GLN A 237 -4.54 7.64 16.60
N VAL A 238 -3.39 7.61 17.28
CA VAL A 238 -3.22 8.28 18.58
C VAL A 238 -3.24 9.80 18.42
N CYS A 239 -2.49 10.36 17.48
CA CYS A 239 -2.42 11.82 17.29
C CYS A 239 -3.77 12.44 16.91
N LYS A 240 -4.56 11.77 16.05
CA LYS A 240 -5.84 12.31 15.57
C LYS A 240 -7.03 11.97 16.46
N GLN A 241 -7.04 10.80 17.09
CA GLN A 241 -8.21 10.29 17.82
C GLN A 241 -7.98 10.11 19.31
N SER A 242 -6.78 10.44 19.81
CA SER A 242 -6.40 10.27 21.22
C SER A 242 -6.65 8.84 21.73
N ASP A 243 -6.43 7.83 20.88
CA ASP A 243 -6.74 6.43 21.18
C ASP A 243 -5.80 5.84 22.23
N ALA A 244 -6.27 5.83 23.48
CA ALA A 244 -5.49 5.34 24.61
C ALA A 244 -5.18 3.82 24.53
N GLU A 245 -5.99 3.03 23.84
CA GLU A 245 -5.74 1.58 23.74
C GLU A 245 -4.58 1.28 22.78
N VAL A 246 -4.57 1.95 21.62
CA VAL A 246 -3.47 1.84 20.67
C VAL A 246 -2.17 2.33 21.29
N LEU A 247 -2.20 3.44 22.04
CA LEU A 247 -1.02 3.89 22.77
C LEU A 247 -0.50 2.88 23.81
N ARG A 248 -1.40 2.26 24.59
CA ARG A 248 -0.99 1.20 25.54
C ARG A 248 -0.41 -0.01 24.82
N ALA A 249 -0.94 -0.36 23.65
CA ALA A 249 -0.40 -1.45 22.84
C ALA A 249 0.98 -1.09 22.28
N LEU A 250 1.18 0.16 21.84
CA LEU A 250 2.49 0.67 21.44
C LEU A 250 3.52 0.55 22.58
N PHE A 251 3.15 0.92 23.81
CA PHE A 251 4.03 0.72 24.97
C PHE A 251 4.38 -0.74 25.20
N ARG A 252 3.41 -1.65 25.06
CA ARG A 252 3.66 -3.09 25.26
C ARG A 252 4.61 -3.64 24.23
N VAL A 253 4.38 -3.36 22.93
CA VAL A 253 5.23 -3.91 21.87
C VAL A 253 6.66 -3.37 21.98
N ILE A 254 6.84 -2.07 22.28
CA ILE A 254 8.17 -1.49 22.55
C ILE A 254 8.89 -2.22 23.70
N LEU A 255 8.18 -2.45 24.81
CA LEU A 255 8.75 -3.16 25.96
C LEU A 255 9.04 -4.63 25.65
N ALA A 256 8.21 -5.27 24.83
CA ALA A 256 8.39 -6.66 24.43
C ALA A 256 9.57 -6.83 23.47
N THR A 257 9.87 -5.82 22.65
CA THR A 257 10.92 -5.83 21.63
C THR A 257 12.12 -4.97 22.01
N SER A 258 12.34 -4.70 23.30
CA SER A 258 13.50 -3.91 23.77
C SER A 258 14.84 -4.60 23.54
N ASN A 259 14.81 -5.86 23.11
CA ASN A 259 15.96 -6.63 22.64
C ASN A 259 16.29 -6.39 21.15
N SER A 260 15.48 -5.61 20.44
CA SER A 260 15.73 -5.20 19.06
C SER A 260 16.49 -3.87 19.01
N ALA A 261 17.29 -3.69 17.96
CA ALA A 261 17.95 -2.42 17.65
C ALA A 261 17.09 -1.52 16.73
N GLU A 262 15.82 -1.87 16.53
CA GLU A 262 14.89 -1.10 15.71
C GLU A 262 14.52 0.23 16.39
N GLU A 263 14.87 1.35 15.76
CA GLU A 263 14.70 2.70 16.30
C GLU A 263 13.31 3.28 16.03
N LYS A 264 12.61 2.82 14.99
CA LYS A 264 11.32 3.39 14.57
C LYS A 264 10.27 3.44 15.68
N PRO A 265 10.07 2.40 16.53
CA PRO A 265 9.14 2.46 17.66
C PRO A 265 9.45 3.61 18.63
N ALA A 266 10.73 3.91 18.85
CA ALA A 266 11.15 5.05 19.68
C ALA A 266 10.70 6.36 19.02
N TRP A 267 11.04 6.56 17.75
CA TRP A 267 10.67 7.76 17.00
C TRP A 267 9.16 8.00 17.02
N ILE A 268 8.37 6.95 16.73
CA ILE A 268 6.90 7.00 16.73
C ILE A 268 6.36 7.38 18.12
N LEU A 269 6.91 6.80 19.19
CA LEU A 269 6.54 7.15 20.56
C LEU A 269 6.85 8.63 20.87
N GLY A 270 8.00 9.13 20.42
CA GLY A 270 8.39 10.54 20.53
C GLY A 270 7.42 11.48 19.82
N GLU A 271 7.09 11.19 18.57
CA GLU A 271 6.13 11.97 17.78
C GLU A 271 4.72 11.95 18.40
N VAL A 272 4.31 10.80 18.93
CA VAL A 272 3.06 10.68 19.70
C VAL A 272 3.10 11.54 20.97
N PHE A 273 4.24 11.64 21.65
CA PHE A 273 4.38 12.54 22.80
C PHE A 273 4.30 14.01 22.40
N VAL A 274 4.87 14.39 21.25
CA VAL A 274 4.76 15.75 20.71
C VAL A 274 3.29 16.12 20.44
N CYS A 275 2.53 15.24 19.78
CA CYS A 275 1.14 15.53 19.41
C CYS A 275 0.12 15.33 20.55
N GLN A 276 0.37 14.41 21.49
CA GLN A 276 -0.57 14.00 22.54
C GLN A 276 0.10 13.89 23.93
N PRO A 277 0.80 14.93 24.43
CA PRO A 277 1.64 14.83 25.63
C PRO A 277 0.85 14.47 26.89
N VAL A 278 -0.39 14.97 27.03
CA VAL A 278 -1.24 14.69 28.21
C VAL A 278 -1.69 13.23 28.23
N LEU A 279 -2.06 12.69 27.06
CA LEU A 279 -2.47 11.29 26.95
C LEU A 279 -1.28 10.37 27.28
N VAL A 280 -0.10 10.65 26.71
CA VAL A 280 1.12 9.89 26.99
C VAL A 280 1.48 9.93 28.47
N GLN A 281 1.52 11.12 29.10
CA GLN A 281 1.80 11.22 30.54
C GLN A 281 0.85 10.37 31.38
N ARG A 282 -0.45 10.43 31.08
CA ARG A 282 -1.47 9.67 31.81
C ARG A 282 -1.29 8.17 31.64
N GLN A 283 -1.07 7.68 30.41
CA GLN A 283 -0.88 6.25 30.18
C GLN A 283 0.46 5.77 30.74
N PHE A 284 1.53 6.55 30.58
CA PHE A 284 2.86 6.22 31.09
C PHE A 284 2.85 6.06 32.61
N LYS A 285 2.24 7.02 33.34
CA LYS A 285 2.09 6.94 34.80
C LYS A 285 1.21 5.79 35.29
N SER A 286 0.38 5.22 34.42
CA SER A 286 -0.43 4.04 34.75
C SER A 286 0.35 2.72 34.65
N LEU A 287 1.55 2.74 34.08
CA LEU A 287 2.42 1.56 34.02
C LEU A 287 3.04 1.26 35.39
N PRO A 288 3.37 -0.01 35.69
CA PRO A 288 4.23 -0.35 36.83
C PRO A 288 5.58 0.38 36.74
N THR A 289 6.14 0.79 37.88
CA THR A 289 7.41 1.56 37.94
C THR A 289 8.54 0.91 37.16
N ALA A 290 8.69 -0.41 37.23
CA ALA A 290 9.71 -1.14 36.47
C ALA A 290 9.58 -0.93 34.94
N LYS A 291 8.34 -0.95 34.43
CA LYS A 291 8.06 -0.71 33.00
C LYS A 291 8.25 0.76 32.62
N GLN A 292 7.98 1.69 33.54
CA GLN A 292 8.29 3.11 33.32
C GLN A 292 9.79 3.31 33.11
N SER A 293 10.63 2.69 33.94
CA SER A 293 12.09 2.77 33.81
C SER A 293 12.59 2.24 32.47
N SER A 294 12.10 1.08 32.02
CA SER A 294 12.47 0.53 30.72
C SER A 294 12.01 1.40 29.54
N LEU A 295 10.80 1.99 29.62
CA LEU A 295 10.23 2.75 28.51
C LEU A 295 10.72 4.20 28.45
N TYR A 296 11.14 4.77 29.58
CA TYR A 296 11.49 6.20 29.66
C TYR A 296 12.67 6.56 28.76
N GLY A 297 13.70 5.71 28.68
CA GLY A 297 14.86 5.93 27.80
C GLY A 297 14.42 6.03 26.34
N THR A 298 13.63 5.06 25.86
CA THR A 298 13.06 5.05 24.51
C THR A 298 12.19 6.28 24.22
N LEU A 299 11.41 6.74 25.22
CA LEU A 299 10.60 7.95 25.07
C LEU A 299 11.47 9.22 24.94
N VAL A 300 12.57 9.31 25.69
CA VAL A 300 13.50 10.44 25.61
C VAL A 300 14.20 10.48 24.25
N GLU A 301 14.75 9.34 23.83
CA GLU A 301 15.40 9.20 22.52
C GLU A 301 14.43 9.54 21.39
N GLY A 302 13.24 8.93 21.42
CA GLY A 302 12.18 9.22 20.46
C GLY A 302 11.80 10.70 20.41
N PHE A 303 11.66 11.35 21.56
CA PHE A 303 11.34 12.77 21.63
C PHE A 303 12.44 13.63 21.03
N ASP A 304 13.71 13.36 21.35
CA ASP A 304 14.85 14.11 20.81
C ASP A 304 14.93 13.96 19.29
N SER A 305 14.66 12.77 18.75
CA SER A 305 14.51 12.55 17.31
C SER A 305 13.34 13.34 16.70
N ALA A 306 12.17 13.30 17.33
CA ALA A 306 10.95 13.96 16.83
C ALA A 306 11.06 15.50 16.78
N VAL A 307 11.90 16.10 17.64
CA VAL A 307 12.15 17.54 17.64
C VAL A 307 13.49 17.92 16.99
N TYR A 308 14.16 16.98 16.34
CA TYR A 308 15.42 17.23 15.67
C TYR A 308 15.27 18.36 14.62
N GLY A 309 16.24 19.27 14.59
CA GLY A 309 16.22 20.45 13.72
C GLY A 309 15.29 21.59 14.16
N ARG A 310 14.50 21.43 15.24
CA ARG A 310 13.77 22.56 15.86
C ARG A 310 14.71 23.40 16.73
N PRO A 311 14.53 24.74 16.78
CA PRO A 311 15.31 25.57 17.70
C PRO A 311 15.12 25.11 19.15
N GLN A 312 16.20 24.96 19.92
CA GLN A 312 16.08 24.59 21.34
C GLN A 312 15.38 25.66 22.19
N SER A 313 15.33 26.91 21.70
CA SER A 313 14.61 28.03 22.30
C SER A 313 13.13 28.08 21.92
N ASP A 314 12.63 27.16 21.09
CA ASP A 314 11.22 27.07 20.76
C ASP A 314 10.41 26.80 22.05
N GLU A 315 9.51 27.73 22.41
CA GLU A 315 8.76 27.69 23.66
C GLU A 315 7.95 26.39 23.80
N HIS A 316 7.42 25.87 22.70
CA HIS A 316 6.67 24.63 22.68
C HIS A 316 7.57 23.42 22.97
N VAL A 317 8.75 23.36 22.34
CA VAL A 317 9.75 22.30 22.61
C VAL A 317 10.24 22.35 24.05
N VAL A 318 10.47 23.55 24.60
CA VAL A 318 10.86 23.74 26.01
C VAL A 318 9.79 23.24 26.97
N ASP A 319 8.51 23.55 26.72
CA ASP A 319 7.40 23.06 27.53
C ASP A 319 7.26 21.53 27.45
N LEU A 320 7.36 20.94 26.25
CA LEU A 320 7.34 19.49 26.06
C LEU A 320 8.51 18.80 26.79
N ARG A 321 9.73 19.35 26.70
CA ARG A 321 10.90 18.81 27.42
C ARG A 321 10.72 18.89 28.93
N ARG A 322 10.10 19.96 29.44
CA ARG A 322 9.73 20.08 30.87
C ARG A 322 8.71 19.03 31.28
N LYS A 323 7.69 18.78 30.45
CA LYS A 323 6.68 17.74 30.64
C LYS A 323 7.30 16.34 30.65
N LEU A 324 8.23 16.08 29.74
CA LEU A 324 8.96 14.82 29.64
C LEU A 324 9.81 14.57 30.90
N ARG A 325 10.57 15.56 31.36
CA ARG A 325 11.35 15.45 32.62
C ARG A 325 10.51 15.11 33.84
N LYS A 326 9.24 15.54 33.90
CA LYS A 326 8.31 15.19 34.99
C LYS A 326 7.83 13.73 34.94
N LEU A 327 8.15 12.99 33.87
CA LEU A 327 7.91 11.56 33.74
C LEU A 327 9.11 10.71 34.13
N ALA A 328 10.27 11.31 34.42
CA ALA A 328 11.47 10.58 34.79
C ALA A 328 11.21 9.69 36.02
N PRO A 329 11.49 8.38 35.94
CA PRO A 329 11.49 7.49 37.10
C PRO A 329 12.49 7.95 38.17
N GLU A 330 12.26 7.56 39.42
CA GLU A 330 13.21 7.83 40.51
C GLU A 330 14.60 7.24 40.19
N GLY A 331 15.64 8.04 40.37
CA GLY A 331 17.02 7.63 40.11
C GLY A 331 17.49 7.76 38.64
N TRP A 332 16.65 8.25 37.74
CA TRP A 332 17.06 8.57 36.37
C TRP A 332 17.77 9.94 36.35
N GLN A 333 19.10 9.94 36.37
CA GLN A 333 19.96 11.12 36.26
C GLN A 333 20.90 11.00 35.07
#